data_AF-A0A951CFG1-F1
#
_entry.id   AF-A0A951CFG1-F1
#
_cell.length_a   1.000
_cell.length_b   1.000
_cell.length_c   1.000
_cell.angle_alpha   90.00
_cell.angle_beta   90.00
_cell.angle_gamma   90.00
#
_symmetry.space_group_name_H-M   'P 1'
#
loop_
_entity.id
_entity.type
_entity.pdbx_description
1 polymer ?
#
loop_
_entity_poly.entity_id
_entity_poly.type
_entity_poly.pdbx_seq_one_letter_code
_entity_poly.pdbx_strand_id
1 'polypeptide(L)'
;GNPKWKEALDSANAEPVRRQNMRDHITGKAAHPIRIAPDVANANLITKVQPVYPPLALQARVTGIVEFRVDIGADGKVQSLLLMRGHPLLVNAAKDALLQWVFRPTLLNGNPVPVTTTIEVPFTLPQ
;
A
#
# COMPACT_ATOMS: atom_id res chain seq x y z
N GLY A 1 -47.28 8.30 33.55
CA GLY A 1 -45.99 7.92 34.15
C GLY A 1 -45.53 6.64 33.52
N ASN A 2 -44.44 6.67 32.77
CA ASN A 2 -43.92 5.50 32.08
C ASN A 2 -42.84 4.81 32.96
N PRO A 3 -42.95 3.51 33.26
CA PRO A 3 -42.03 2.83 34.16
C PRO A 3 -40.68 2.43 33.54
N LYS A 4 -39.66 2.74 34.33
CA LYS A 4 -38.22 2.41 34.46
C LYS A 4 -37.58 1.12 33.86
N TRP A 5 -38.15 0.42 32.89
CA TRP A 5 -37.52 -0.82 32.36
C TRP A 5 -37.04 -0.75 30.92
N LYS A 6 -37.35 0.31 30.17
CA LYS A 6 -36.83 0.49 28.80
C LYS A 6 -35.34 0.91 28.75
N GLU A 7 -34.76 1.35 29.87
CA GLU A 7 -33.32 1.62 30.06
C GLU A 7 -32.44 0.34 30.12
N ALA A 8 -33.04 -0.83 30.33
CA ALA A 8 -32.31 -2.08 30.52
C ALA A 8 -31.94 -2.82 29.21
N LEU A 9 -32.59 -2.51 28.07
CA LEU A 9 -32.30 -3.14 26.77
C LEU A 9 -31.29 -2.35 25.92
N ASP A 10 -31.07 -1.06 26.20
CA ASP A 10 -30.08 -0.22 25.52
C ASP A 10 -28.68 -0.34 26.16
N SER A 11 -28.64 -0.72 27.45
CA SER A 11 -27.41 -0.83 28.25
C SER A 11 -26.54 -2.05 27.89
N ALA A 12 -27.01 -2.95 27.02
CA ALA A 12 -26.26 -4.13 26.58
C ALA A 12 -25.36 -3.88 25.34
N ASN A 13 -25.38 -2.68 24.75
CA ASN A 13 -24.54 -2.35 23.59
C ASN A 13 -23.52 -1.23 23.87
N ALA A 14 -23.26 -0.96 25.15
CA ALA A 14 -22.20 -0.07 25.57
C ALA A 14 -20.86 -0.83 25.66
N GLU A 15 -20.09 -0.84 24.58
CA GLU A 15 -18.63 -0.71 24.71
C GLU A 15 -18.11 0.45 23.85
N PRO A 16 -17.62 1.53 24.50
CA PRO A 16 -16.93 2.58 23.79
C PRO A 16 -15.49 2.11 23.50
N VAL A 17 -15.22 1.67 22.27
CA VAL A 17 -13.84 1.57 21.74
C VAL A 17 -13.28 2.98 21.45
N ARG A 18 -13.46 3.92 22.39
CA ARG A 18 -13.04 5.32 22.32
C ARG A 18 -11.85 5.62 23.24
N ARG A 19 -11.05 4.61 23.59
CA ARG A 19 -9.88 4.78 24.47
C ARG A 19 -8.69 3.93 24.02
N GLN A 20 -8.25 4.09 22.78
CA GLN A 20 -6.89 3.68 22.40
C GLN A 20 -6.20 4.60 21.38
N ASN A 21 -6.89 5.59 20.79
CA ASN A 21 -6.31 6.39 19.70
C ASN A 21 -6.01 7.86 20.07
N MET A 22 -5.79 8.17 21.36
CA MET A 22 -5.46 9.53 21.84
C MET A 22 -4.07 9.60 22.51
N ARG A 23 -3.03 9.06 21.87
CA ARG A 23 -1.63 9.33 22.25
C ARG A 23 -0.63 9.52 21.11
N ASP A 24 -1.07 9.54 19.84
CA ASP A 24 -0.15 9.71 18.70
C ASP A 24 -0.24 11.10 18.04
N HIS A 25 -0.80 12.08 18.75
CA HIS A 25 -0.97 13.46 18.25
C HIS A 25 0.32 14.28 18.43
N ILE A 26 1.44 13.81 17.89
CA ILE A 26 2.65 14.64 17.74
C ILE A 26 3.42 14.37 16.44
N THR A 27 2.80 13.86 15.37
CA THR A 27 3.32 14.01 13.99
C THR A 27 2.26 13.62 12.95
N GLY A 28 1.87 14.56 12.07
CA GLY A 28 1.26 14.27 10.76
C GLY A 28 -0.01 13.42 10.72
N LYS A 29 -1.18 14.07 10.72
CA LYS A 29 -2.50 13.54 10.36
C LYS A 29 -2.44 12.55 9.18
N ALA A 30 -2.68 11.26 9.45
CA ALA A 30 -2.82 10.23 8.41
C ALA A 30 -4.07 10.53 7.56
N ALA A 31 -3.90 11.31 6.50
CA ALA A 31 -4.86 11.39 5.42
C ALA A 31 -4.89 10.03 4.73
N HIS A 32 -6.09 9.48 4.52
CA HIS A 32 -6.25 8.25 3.75
C HIS A 32 -5.65 8.46 2.35
N PRO A 33 -4.76 7.57 1.89
CA PRO A 33 -4.12 7.73 0.59
C PRO A 33 -5.17 7.72 -0.53
N ILE A 34 -5.01 8.63 -1.48
CA ILE A 34 -5.92 8.74 -2.62
C ILE A 34 -5.61 7.62 -3.60
N ARG A 35 -6.63 6.86 -4.01
CA ARG A 35 -6.45 5.83 -5.04
C ARG A 35 -6.27 6.48 -6.40
N ILE A 36 -5.20 6.13 -7.09
CA ILE A 36 -4.93 6.56 -8.47
C ILE A 36 -4.86 5.35 -9.41
N ALA A 37 -5.08 5.58 -10.69
CA ALA A 37 -4.93 4.55 -11.70
C ALA A 37 -3.44 4.16 -11.89
N PRO A 38 -3.13 2.90 -12.23
CA PRO A 38 -1.76 2.45 -12.47
C PRO A 38 -1.01 3.26 -13.53
N ASP A 39 -1.69 3.65 -14.61
CA ASP A 39 -1.10 4.46 -15.69
C ASP A 39 -0.64 5.84 -15.19
N VAL A 40 -1.44 6.46 -14.31
CA VAL A 40 -1.10 7.75 -13.68
C VAL A 40 0.14 7.60 -12.78
N ALA A 41 0.25 6.49 -12.05
CA ALA A 41 1.44 6.22 -11.25
C ALA A 41 2.68 6.01 -12.13
N ASN A 42 2.56 5.24 -13.22
CA ASN A 42 3.66 4.97 -14.14
C ASN A 42 4.15 6.24 -14.85
N ALA A 43 3.25 7.13 -15.26
CA ALA A 43 3.59 8.43 -15.85
C ALA A 43 4.37 9.34 -14.88
N ASN A 44 4.24 9.10 -13.57
CA ASN A 44 4.95 9.82 -12.52
C ASN A 44 6.21 9.10 -12.02
N LEU A 45 6.62 7.97 -12.61
CA LEU A 45 7.81 7.25 -12.19
C LEU A 45 9.08 8.05 -12.55
N ILE A 46 9.88 8.41 -11.55
CA ILE A 46 11.18 9.09 -11.72
C ILE A 46 12.30 8.06 -11.80
N THR A 47 12.30 7.09 -10.88
CA THR A 47 13.35 6.08 -10.78
C THR A 47 12.72 4.71 -10.79
N LYS A 48 13.16 3.89 -11.75
CA LYS A 48 12.75 2.49 -11.89
C LYS A 48 13.96 1.58 -11.75
N VAL A 49 13.95 0.76 -10.71
CA VAL A 49 14.94 -0.32 -10.53
C VAL A 49 14.33 -1.62 -11.02
N GLN A 50 15.03 -2.33 -11.90
CA GLN A 50 14.58 -3.64 -12.38
C GLN A 50 14.80 -4.70 -11.29
N PRO A 51 13.88 -5.66 -11.09
CA PRO A 51 14.07 -6.73 -10.13
C PRO A 51 15.21 -7.66 -10.56
N VAL A 52 16.05 -8.03 -9.61
CA VAL A 52 17.09 -9.04 -9.83
C VAL A 52 16.44 -10.41 -9.85
N TYR A 53 16.64 -11.17 -10.93
CA TYR A 53 16.05 -12.50 -11.08
C TYR A 53 16.64 -13.49 -10.05
N PRO A 54 15.83 -14.11 -9.17
CA PRO A 54 16.35 -15.03 -8.16
C PRO A 54 16.96 -16.29 -8.80
N PRO A 55 18.16 -16.73 -8.37
CA PRO A 55 18.82 -17.90 -8.96
C PRO A 55 17.98 -19.17 -8.95
N LEU A 56 17.26 -19.43 -7.85
CA LEU A 56 16.37 -20.59 -7.74
C LEU A 56 15.17 -20.49 -8.70
N ALA A 57 14.61 -19.29 -8.89
CA ALA A 57 13.55 -19.06 -9.86
C ALA A 57 14.06 -19.27 -11.29
N LEU A 58 15.29 -18.85 -11.60
CA LEU A 58 15.91 -19.05 -12.91
C LEU A 58 16.15 -20.54 -13.19
N GLN A 59 16.72 -21.28 -12.23
CA GLN A 59 16.95 -22.72 -12.34
C GLN A 59 15.63 -23.49 -12.52
N ALA A 60 14.59 -23.11 -11.78
CA ALA A 60 13.26 -23.67 -11.89
C ALA A 60 12.45 -23.12 -13.09
N ARG A 61 13.02 -22.19 -13.87
CA ARG A 61 12.37 -21.50 -15.00
C ARG A 61 11.01 -20.86 -14.66
N VAL A 62 10.88 -20.35 -13.44
CA VAL A 62 9.67 -19.72 -12.92
C VAL A 62 9.54 -18.32 -13.48
N THR A 63 8.49 -18.07 -14.27
CA THR A 63 8.13 -16.76 -14.83
C THR A 63 6.79 -16.28 -14.30
N GLY A 64 6.42 -15.03 -14.57
CA GLY A 64 5.09 -14.52 -14.28
C GLY A 64 5.06 -13.07 -13.85
N ILE A 65 3.92 -12.63 -13.32
CA ILE A 65 3.72 -11.27 -12.82
C ILE A 65 3.58 -11.32 -11.30
N VAL A 66 4.32 -10.46 -10.62
CA VAL A 66 4.09 -10.16 -9.20
C VAL A 66 3.37 -8.83 -9.11
N GLU A 67 2.24 -8.82 -8.43
CA GLU A 67 1.40 -7.63 -8.29
C GLU A 67 1.31 -7.21 -6.83
N PHE A 68 1.51 -5.91 -6.60
CA PHE A 68 1.36 -5.29 -5.29
C PHE A 68 0.35 -4.15 -5.34
N ARG A 69 -0.43 -4.01 -4.26
CA ARG A 69 -0.96 -2.71 -3.88
C ARG A 69 0.15 -1.94 -3.20
N VAL A 70 0.39 -0.71 -3.66
CA VAL A 70 1.51 0.12 -3.27
C VAL A 70 0.98 1.43 -2.71
N ASP A 71 1.40 1.78 -1.50
CA ASP A 71 1.18 3.10 -0.93
C ASP A 71 2.42 3.95 -1.16
N ILE A 72 2.25 5.09 -1.81
CA ILE A 72 3.29 6.06 -2.15
C ILE A 72 3.07 7.30 -1.29
N GLY A 73 4.11 7.73 -0.59
CA GLY A 73 4.08 8.90 0.28
C GLY A 73 3.96 10.21 -0.49
N ALA A 74 3.68 11.29 0.26
CA ALA A 74 3.68 12.65 -0.28
C ALA A 74 5.08 13.10 -0.78
N ASP A 75 6.14 12.40 -0.39
CA ASP A 75 7.51 12.57 -0.87
C ASP A 75 7.82 11.76 -2.15
N GLY A 76 6.84 10.98 -2.65
CA GLY A 76 6.99 10.16 -3.83
C GLY A 76 7.70 8.82 -3.59
N LYS A 77 8.03 8.47 -2.34
CA LYS A 77 8.65 7.17 -2.01
C LYS A 77 7.60 6.11 -1.71
N VAL A 78 7.92 4.87 -2.00
CA VAL A 78 7.10 3.72 -1.58
C VAL A 78 7.16 3.58 -0.06
N GLN A 79 6.00 3.58 0.59
CA GLN A 79 5.84 3.48 2.05
C GLN A 79 5.38 2.08 2.47
N SER A 80 4.52 1.45 1.68
CA SER A 80 3.98 0.13 1.98
C SER A 80 3.70 -0.67 0.71
N LEU A 81 3.81 -1.98 0.83
CA LEU A 81 3.59 -2.97 -0.23
C LEU A 81 2.73 -4.10 0.33
N LEU A 82 1.55 -4.29 -0.25
CA LEU A 82 0.68 -5.42 0.04
C LEU A 82 0.65 -6.34 -1.19
N LEU A 83 1.15 -7.58 -1.02
CA LEU A 83 1.15 -8.59 -2.06
C LEU A 83 -0.30 -8.95 -2.43
N MET A 84 -0.64 -8.78 -3.71
CA MET A 84 -1.94 -9.18 -4.26
C MET A 84 -1.87 -10.58 -4.88
N ARG A 85 -0.84 -10.82 -5.71
CA ARG A 85 -0.58 -12.11 -6.37
C ARG A 85 0.87 -12.20 -6.85
N GLY A 86 1.35 -13.42 -7.08
CA GLY A 86 2.68 -13.66 -7.64
C GLY A 86 3.30 -14.95 -7.11
N HIS A 87 4.29 -15.49 -7.83
CA HIS A 87 4.97 -16.70 -7.42
C HIS A 87 5.90 -16.41 -6.21
N PRO A 88 5.89 -17.22 -5.13
CA PRO A 88 6.65 -16.95 -3.91
C PRO A 88 8.15 -16.72 -4.14
N LEU A 89 8.73 -17.45 -5.10
CA LEU A 89 10.14 -17.27 -5.48
C LEU A 89 10.47 -15.91 -6.10
N LEU A 90 9.48 -15.16 -6.62
CA LEU A 90 9.68 -13.86 -7.26
C LEU A 90 9.31 -12.68 -6.35
N VAL A 91 8.51 -12.92 -5.31
CA VAL A 91 7.92 -11.87 -4.45
C VAL A 91 8.98 -10.98 -3.81
N ASN A 92 10.03 -11.56 -3.24
CA ASN A 92 11.07 -10.78 -2.56
C ASN A 92 11.84 -9.90 -3.55
N ALA A 93 12.26 -10.44 -4.70
CA ALA A 93 12.94 -9.65 -5.73
C ALA A 93 12.10 -8.49 -6.26
N ALA A 94 10.79 -8.71 -6.42
CA ALA A 94 9.87 -7.66 -6.81
C ALA A 94 9.75 -6.58 -5.74
N LYS A 95 9.62 -6.98 -4.47
CA LYS A 95 9.55 -6.08 -3.32
C LYS A 95 10.81 -5.23 -3.19
N ASP A 96 11.99 -5.84 -3.25
CA ASP A 96 13.28 -5.15 -3.12
C ASP A 96 13.50 -4.11 -4.23
N ALA A 97 13.02 -4.40 -5.45
CA ALA A 97 13.04 -3.44 -6.54
C ALA A 97 12.08 -2.27 -6.28
N LEU A 98 10.82 -2.56 -5.94
CA LEU A 98 9.78 -1.54 -5.72
C LEU A 98 10.14 -0.56 -4.60
N LEU A 99 10.79 -1.02 -3.52
CA LEU A 99 11.23 -0.16 -2.42
C LEU A 99 12.27 0.90 -2.85
N GLN A 100 12.94 0.68 -3.98
CA GLN A 100 13.91 1.62 -4.55
C GLN A 100 13.30 2.54 -5.61
N TRP A 101 12.02 2.37 -5.93
CA TRP A 101 11.35 3.23 -6.89
C TRP A 101 11.01 4.58 -6.28
N VAL A 102 11.11 5.61 -7.10
CA VAL A 102 10.77 6.98 -6.71
C VAL A 102 9.80 7.53 -7.74
N PHE A 103 8.73 8.14 -7.26
CA PHE A 103 7.68 8.76 -8.04
C PHE A 103 7.69 10.27 -7.85
N ARG A 104 7.13 11.01 -8.80
CA ARG A 104 6.80 12.41 -8.59
C ARG A 104 5.67 12.50 -7.55
N PRO A 105 5.79 13.37 -6.53
CA PRO A 105 4.71 13.65 -5.61
C PRO A 105 3.41 13.98 -6.35
N THR A 106 2.34 13.28 -6.02
CA THR A 106 1.01 13.64 -6.53
C THR A 106 0.52 14.86 -5.78
N LEU A 107 0.06 15.88 -6.51
CA LEU A 107 -0.43 17.12 -5.94
C LEU A 107 -1.96 17.17 -5.98
N LEU A 108 -2.58 17.50 -4.84
CA LEU A 108 -3.98 17.87 -4.76
C LEU A 108 -4.07 19.33 -4.30
N ASN A 109 -4.68 20.18 -5.13
CA ASN A 109 -4.75 21.63 -4.87
C ASN A 109 -3.38 22.26 -4.56
N GLY A 110 -2.33 21.83 -5.27
CA GLY A 110 -0.95 22.28 -5.08
C GLY A 110 -0.21 21.67 -3.88
N ASN A 111 -0.87 20.83 -3.07
CA ASN A 111 -0.25 20.19 -1.91
C ASN A 111 0.09 18.72 -2.19
N PRO A 112 1.28 18.22 -1.81
CA PRO A 112 1.62 16.83 -2.00
C PRO A 112 0.79 15.94 -1.08
N VAL A 113 0.24 14.86 -1.65
CA VAL A 113 -0.64 13.91 -0.94
C VAL A 113 -0.17 12.48 -1.16
N PRO A 114 -0.34 11.60 -0.15
CA PRO A 114 -0.08 10.18 -0.33
C PRO A 114 -1.13 9.54 -1.23
N VAL A 115 -0.71 8.53 -2.01
CA VAL A 115 -1.57 7.82 -2.97
C VAL A 115 -1.42 6.31 -2.85
N THR A 116 -2.46 5.58 -3.22
CA THR A 116 -2.43 4.11 -3.34
C THR A 116 -2.66 3.72 -4.80
N THR A 117 -1.88 2.78 -5.31
CA THR A 117 -2.02 2.24 -6.67
C THR A 117 -1.73 0.74 -6.70
N THR A 118 -1.94 0.09 -7.84
CA THR A 118 -1.51 -1.29 -8.09
C THR A 118 -0.33 -1.27 -9.07
N ILE A 119 0.72 -2.02 -8.77
CA ILE A 119 1.90 -2.14 -9.63
C ILE A 119 2.15 -3.61 -9.97
N GLU A 120 2.33 -3.87 -11.26
CA GLU A 120 2.72 -5.17 -11.80
C GLU A 120 4.24 -5.19 -12.11
N VAL A 121 4.91 -6.24 -11.66
CA VAL A 121 6.34 -6.49 -11.89
C VAL A 121 6.47 -7.78 -12.70
N PRO A 122 6.67 -7.69 -14.03
CA PRO A 122 6.82 -8.86 -14.88
C PRO A 122 8.22 -9.47 -14.75
N PHE A 123 8.28 -10.80 -14.67
CA PHE A 123 9.49 -11.60 -14.75
C PHE A 123 9.43 -12.49 -15.99
N THR A 124 10.28 -12.18 -16.95
CA THR A 124 10.55 -12.99 -18.14
C THR A 124 11.96 -13.54 -18.05
N LEU A 125 12.19 -14.76 -18.54
CA LEU A 125 13.53 -15.34 -18.54
C LEU A 125 14.50 -14.39 -19.28
N PRO A 126 15.67 -14.08 -18.70
CA PRO A 126 16.70 -13.34 -19.41
C PRO A 126 17.13 -14.12 -20.66
N GLN A 127 17.34 -13.40 -21.76
CA GLN A 127 17.84 -13.98 -23.02
C GLN A 127 19.30 -14.41 -22.92
#